data_AF-A8U6J5-F1
#
_entry.id   AF-A8U6J5-F1
#
_cell.length_a   1.000
_cell.length_b   1.000
_cell.length_c   1.000
_cell.angle_alpha   90.00
_cell.angle_beta   90.00
_cell.angle_gamma   90.00
#
_symmetry.space_group_name_H-M   'P 1'
#
loop_
_entity.id
_entity.type
_entity.pdbx_description
1 polymer ?
#
loop_
_entity_poly.entity_id
_entity_poly.type
_entity_poly.pdbx_seq_one_letter_code
_entity_poly.pdbx_strand_id
1 'polypeptide(L)'
;MNINLLLFVSSLNQEPTEENTQALVKTVESNFRPQVGDIIDDPGFDSNFHNGYEVAKVTINYTSNECFVSLVPLAIEVEEISVEDYINRLKTHGWSIQSR
;
A
#
# COMPACT_ATOMS: atom_id res chain seq x y z
N MET A 1 5.76 -16.00 8.84
CA MET A 1 6.33 -14.66 9.09
C MET A 1 5.26 -13.64 8.79
N ASN A 2 5.11 -12.61 9.62
CA ASN A 2 4.13 -11.55 9.38
C ASN A 2 4.71 -10.51 8.43
N ILE A 3 4.14 -10.39 7.23
CA ILE A 3 4.51 -9.37 6.25
C ILE A 3 3.53 -8.21 6.38
N ASN A 4 4.04 -7.05 6.75
CA ASN A 4 3.32 -5.79 6.80
C ASN A 4 3.61 -5.01 5.50
N LEU A 5 2.67 -5.02 4.57
CA LEU A 5 2.73 -4.21 3.35
C LEU A 5 2.35 -2.78 3.70
N LEU A 6 3.18 -1.80 3.34
CA LEU A 6 2.93 -0.39 3.56
C LEU A 6 2.75 0.33 2.23
N LEU A 7 1.61 0.98 2.06
CA LEU A 7 1.27 1.77 0.88
C LEU A 7 0.98 3.21 1.28
N PHE A 8 1.59 4.17 0.60
CA PHE A 8 1.25 5.58 0.72
C PHE A 8 0.43 6.00 -0.48
N VAL A 9 -0.75 6.56 -0.24
CA VAL A 9 -1.65 7.07 -1.27
C VAL A 9 -1.75 8.59 -1.13
N SER A 10 -1.53 9.31 -2.24
CA SER A 10 -1.73 10.76 -2.34
C SER A 10 -2.26 11.17 -3.73
N SER A 11 -2.90 12.33 -3.83
CA SER A 11 -3.25 12.96 -5.11
C SER A 11 -2.20 13.97 -5.55
N LEU A 12 -1.95 14.09 -6.87
CA LEU A 12 -1.14 15.17 -7.42
C LEU A 12 -1.94 16.44 -7.71
N ASN A 13 -3.26 16.31 -7.86
CA ASN A 13 -4.15 17.41 -8.27
C ASN A 13 -4.82 18.11 -7.07
N GLN A 14 -4.55 17.66 -5.84
CA GLN A 14 -5.10 18.22 -4.61
C GLN A 14 -3.97 18.56 -3.64
N GLU A 15 -4.12 19.66 -2.89
CA GLU A 15 -3.17 19.96 -1.82
C GLU A 15 -3.22 18.86 -0.74
N PRO A 16 -2.08 18.45 -0.16
CA PRO A 16 -2.05 17.39 0.84
C PRO A 16 -2.85 17.75 2.10
N THR A 17 -3.86 16.95 2.40
CA THR A 17 -4.64 16.96 3.65
C THR A 17 -4.53 15.60 4.33
N GLU A 18 -4.92 15.52 5.61
CA GLU A 18 -4.99 14.22 6.32
C GLU A 18 -5.98 13.24 5.66
N GLU A 19 -7.00 13.76 4.97
CA GLU A 19 -8.03 12.95 4.32
C GLU A 19 -7.54 12.35 3.00
N ASN A 20 -6.73 13.08 2.23
CA ASN A 20 -6.23 12.67 0.92
C ASN A 20 -4.78 12.15 0.92
N THR A 21 -4.14 12.08 2.10
CA THR A 21 -2.81 11.51 2.29
C THR A 21 -2.85 10.48 3.40
N GLN A 22 -2.87 9.19 3.04
CA GLN A 22 -2.94 8.11 4.03
C GLN A 22 -1.86 7.06 3.80
N ALA A 23 -1.25 6.63 4.91
CA ALA A 23 -0.46 5.43 4.97
C ALA A 23 -1.40 4.27 5.31
N LEU A 24 -1.48 3.29 4.42
CA LEU A 24 -2.24 2.06 4.63
C LEU A 24 -1.30 0.89 4.88
N VAL A 25 -1.76 -0.02 5.73
CA VAL A 25 -1.08 -1.27 6.03
C VAL A 25 -1.99 -2.46 5.76
N LYS A 26 -1.42 -3.53 5.22
CA LYS A 26 -2.05 -4.85 5.18
C LYS A 26 -1.07 -5.89 5.68
N THR A 27 -1.50 -6.70 6.64
CA THR A 27 -0.67 -7.76 7.22
C THR A 27 -1.09 -9.11 6.65
N VAL A 28 -0.13 -9.87 6.13
CA VAL A 28 -0.34 -11.23 5.62
C VAL A 28 0.68 -12.18 6.24
N GLU A 29 0.26 -13.42 6.50
CA GLU A 29 1.19 -14.47 6.92
C GLU A 29 1.78 -15.15 5.69
N SER A 30 3.11 -15.26 5.63
CA SER A 30 3.80 -15.93 4.53
C SER A 30 5.06 -16.68 5.00
N ASN A 31 5.47 -17.65 4.19
CA ASN A 31 6.73 -18.41 4.33
C ASN A 31 7.84 -17.91 3.38
N PHE A 32 7.52 -16.97 2.49
CA PHE A 32 8.48 -16.29 1.62
C PHE A 32 8.26 -14.79 1.72
N ARG A 33 9.31 -14.00 1.42
CA ARG A 33 9.23 -12.54 1.42
C ARG A 33 9.45 -11.99 0.01
N PRO A 34 8.84 -10.85 -0.33
CA PRO A 34 9.21 -10.08 -1.50
C PRO A 34 10.64 -9.53 -1.41
N GLN A 35 11.19 -9.16 -2.57
CA GLN A 35 12.42 -8.40 -2.75
C GLN A 35 12.12 -7.04 -3.38
N VAL A 36 13.08 -6.11 -3.25
CA VAL A 36 13.01 -4.82 -3.96
C VAL A 36 12.93 -5.08 -5.47
N GLY A 37 11.97 -4.43 -6.13
CA GLY A 37 11.67 -4.62 -7.56
C GLY A 37 10.59 -5.67 -7.85
N ASP A 38 10.19 -6.49 -6.87
CA ASP A 38 9.03 -7.38 -7.06
C ASP A 38 7.74 -6.55 -7.17
N ILE A 39 6.77 -7.05 -7.92
CA ILE A 39 5.43 -6.46 -8.02
C ILE A 39 4.48 -7.21 -7.07
N ILE A 40 3.85 -6.47 -6.16
CA ILE A 40 2.77 -6.97 -5.31
C ILE A 40 1.45 -6.77 -6.03
N ASP A 41 0.68 -7.85 -6.13
CA ASP A 41 -0.70 -7.83 -6.61
C ASP A 41 -1.68 -7.99 -5.44
N ASP A 42 -2.82 -7.32 -5.52
CA ASP A 42 -3.89 -7.35 -4.52
C ASP A 42 -5.22 -6.98 -5.18
N PRO A 43 -6.33 -7.67 -4.87
CA PRO A 43 -7.64 -7.33 -5.43
C PRO A 43 -8.12 -5.91 -5.13
N GLY A 44 -7.60 -5.29 -4.06
CA GLY A 44 -7.86 -3.89 -3.74
C GLY A 44 -7.26 -2.91 -4.75
N PHE A 45 -6.23 -3.31 -5.49
CA PHE A 45 -5.61 -2.48 -6.52
C PHE A 45 -6.54 -2.38 -7.74
N ASP A 46 -6.65 -1.16 -8.26
CA ASP A 46 -7.47 -0.90 -9.43
C ASP A 46 -6.56 -0.79 -10.66
N SER A 47 -6.82 -1.64 -11.65
CA SER A 47 -6.03 -1.75 -12.87
C SER A 47 -6.01 -0.48 -13.72
N ASN A 48 -6.98 0.42 -13.53
CA ASN A 48 -6.99 1.71 -14.20
C ASN A 48 -5.99 2.70 -13.58
N PHE A 49 -5.48 2.39 -12.38
CA PHE A 49 -4.50 3.21 -11.66
C PHE A 49 -3.13 2.55 -11.66
N HIS A 50 -3.05 1.33 -11.15
CA HIS A 50 -1.80 0.61 -11.04
C HIS A 50 -2.06 -0.91 -11.10
N ASN A 51 -1.40 -1.59 -12.03
CA ASN A 51 -1.45 -3.05 -12.15
C ASN A 51 -0.51 -3.73 -11.15
N GLY A 52 -0.74 -3.48 -9.86
CA GLY A 52 0.11 -3.94 -8.75
C GLY A 52 1.31 -3.04 -8.48
N TYR A 53 1.79 -3.02 -7.24
CA TYR A 53 2.79 -2.06 -6.78
C TYR A 53 4.17 -2.67 -6.66
N GLU A 54 5.18 -1.94 -7.14
CA GLU A 54 6.57 -2.33 -6.95
C GLU A 54 7.01 -2.19 -5.49
N VAL A 55 7.81 -3.14 -5.01
CA VAL A 55 8.45 -3.10 -3.70
C VAL A 55 9.65 -2.16 -3.73
N ALA A 56 9.59 -1.08 -2.95
CA ALA A 56 10.65 -0.09 -2.81
C ALA A 56 11.67 -0.44 -1.72
N LYS A 57 11.22 -1.05 -0.61
CA LYS A 57 12.08 -1.39 0.53
C LYS A 57 11.55 -2.57 1.31
N VAL A 58 12.46 -3.45 1.74
CA VAL A 58 12.16 -4.57 2.66
C VAL A 58 12.99 -4.42 3.92
N THR A 59 12.34 -4.46 5.09
CA THR A 59 12.98 -4.43 6.41
C THR A 59 12.54 -5.64 7.20
N ILE A 60 13.48 -6.46 7.68
CA ILE A 60 13.18 -7.72 8.36
C ILE A 60 13.64 -7.64 9.80
N ASN A 61 12.77 -8.01 10.72
CA ASN A 61 13.09 -8.21 12.12
C ASN A 61 12.98 -9.70 12.45
N TYR A 62 14.11 -10.38 12.54
CA TYR A 62 14.15 -11.81 12.89
C TYR A 62 13.81 -12.09 14.35
N THR A 63 13.98 -11.09 15.25
CA THR A 63 13.63 -11.24 16.67
C THR A 63 12.11 -11.29 16.86
N SER A 64 11.37 -10.43 16.16
CA SER A 64 9.89 -10.40 16.23
C SER A 64 9.20 -11.25 15.14
N ASN A 65 9.96 -11.84 14.21
CA ASN A 65 9.44 -12.58 13.05
C ASN A 65 8.52 -11.73 12.15
N GLU A 66 8.91 -10.47 11.95
CA GLU A 66 8.18 -9.48 11.15
C GLU A 66 8.99 -9.04 9.93
N CYS A 67 8.27 -8.71 8.86
CA CYS A 67 8.82 -8.16 7.63
C CYS A 67 7.98 -6.96 7.20
N PHE A 68 8.59 -5.79 7.11
CA PHE A 68 7.95 -4.57 6.62
C PHE A 68 8.34 -4.35 5.17
N VAL A 69 7.35 -4.23 4.30
CA VAL A 69 7.52 -4.10 2.86
C VAL A 69 6.88 -2.78 2.43
N SER A 70 7.71 -1.80 2.11
CA SER A 70 7.24 -0.52 1.58
C SER A 70 7.05 -0.63 0.08
N LEU A 71 5.87 -0.26 -0.38
CA LEU A 71 5.50 -0.18 -1.78
C LEU A 71 5.80 1.21 -2.31
N VAL A 72 6.09 1.31 -3.62
CA VAL A 72 6.24 2.60 -4.30
C VAL A 72 4.95 3.41 -4.08
N PRO A 73 5.06 4.69 -3.65
CA PRO A 73 3.89 5.53 -3.41
C PRO A 73 3.00 5.63 -4.64
N LEU A 74 1.68 5.60 -4.43
CA LEU A 74 0.74 5.94 -5.50
C LEU A 74 0.52 7.45 -5.52
N ALA A 75 0.84 8.04 -6.66
CA ALA A 75 0.42 9.39 -7.01
C ALA A 75 -0.75 9.27 -8.00
N ILE A 76 -1.97 9.58 -7.55
CA ILE A 76 -3.15 9.50 -8.42
C ILE A 76 -3.15 10.70 -9.37
N GLU A 77 -2.84 10.45 -10.65
CA GLU A 77 -2.95 11.42 -11.75
C GLU A 77 -4.33 11.38 -12.42
N VAL A 78 -5.00 10.23 -12.40
CA VAL A 78 -6.25 9.97 -13.15
C VAL A 78 -7.46 10.28 -12.26
N GLU A 79 -8.26 11.27 -12.65
CA GLU A 79 -9.40 11.79 -11.87
C GLU A 79 -10.67 10.92 -11.89
N GLU A 80 -10.63 9.70 -12.43
CA GLU A 80 -11.81 8.82 -12.53
C GLU A 80 -12.23 8.21 -11.18
N ILE A 81 -11.30 8.08 -10.23
CA ILE A 81 -11.59 7.70 -8.84
C ILE A 81 -11.05 8.79 -7.92
N SER A 82 -11.84 9.18 -6.92
CA SER A 82 -11.31 10.05 -5.87
C SER A 82 -10.32 9.27 -5.00
N VAL A 83 -9.36 9.97 -4.37
CA VAL A 83 -8.44 9.36 -3.38
C VAL A 83 -9.23 8.65 -2.28
N GLU A 84 -10.32 9.27 -1.82
CA GLU A 84 -11.20 8.75 -0.79
C GLU A 84 -11.84 7.41 -1.20
N ASP A 85 -12.37 7.35 -2.42
CA ASP A 85 -12.96 6.12 -2.98
C ASP A 85 -11.91 5.02 -3.14
N TYR A 86 -10.70 5.37 -3.56
CA TYR A 86 -9.59 4.41 -3.63
C TYR A 86 -9.20 3.88 -2.25
N ILE A 87 -9.07 4.76 -1.26
CA ILE A 87 -8.80 4.38 0.13
C ILE A 87 -9.93 3.47 0.66
N ASN A 88 -11.19 3.78 0.36
CA ASN A 88 -12.33 2.95 0.76
C ASN A 88 -12.29 1.58 0.09
N ARG A 89 -11.92 1.51 -1.20
CA ARG A 89 -11.70 0.25 -1.91
C ARG A 89 -10.58 -0.58 -1.27
N LEU A 90 -9.45 0.02 -0.92
CA LEU A 90 -8.37 -0.69 -0.22
C LEU A 90 -8.87 -1.24 1.12
N LYS A 91 -9.63 -0.44 1.88
CA LYS A 91 -10.22 -0.88 3.16
C LYS A 91 -11.14 -2.09 3.04
N THR A 92 -11.99 -2.16 2.00
CA THR A 92 -12.85 -3.33 1.78
C THR A 92 -12.06 -4.59 1.44
N HIS A 93 -10.80 -4.45 1.02
CA HIS A 93 -9.86 -5.55 0.73
C HIS A 93 -8.84 -5.81 1.84
N GLY A 94 -9.13 -5.36 3.06
CA GLY A 94 -8.34 -5.70 4.25
C GLY A 94 -7.12 -4.83 4.48
N TRP A 95 -7.01 -3.70 3.78
CA TRP A 95 -6.07 -2.64 4.17
C TRP A 95 -6.67 -1.81 5.30
N SER A 96 -5.82 -1.29 6.18
CA SER A 96 -6.23 -0.40 7.26
C SER A 96 -5.34 0.83 7.31
N ILE A 97 -5.87 1.93 7.84
CA ILE A 97 -5.05 3.12 8.07
C ILE A 97 -4.00 2.77 9.12
N GLN A 98 -2.73 3.06 8.83
CA GLN A 98 -1.68 2.98 9.82
C GLN A 98 -1.90 4.10 10.85
N SER A 99 -2.49 3.75 11.99
CA SER A 99 -2.59 4.65 13.14
C SER A 99 -1.20 4.97 13.67
N ARG A 100 -0.90 6.25 13.87
CA ARG A 100 0.31 6.72 14.57
C ARG A 100 0.32 6.28 16.03
#